data_AF-A0AAV5TR30-F1
#
_entry.id   AF-A0AAV5TR30-F1
#
_cell.length_a   1.000
_cell.length_b   1.000
_cell.length_c   1.000
_cell.angle_alpha   90.00
_cell.angle_beta   90.00
_cell.angle_gamma   90.00
#
_symmetry.space_group_name_H-M   'P 1'
#
loop_
_entity.id
_entity.type
_entity.pdbx_description
1 polymer ?
#
loop_
_entity_poly.entity_id
_entity_poly.type
_entity_poly.pdbx_seq_one_letter_code
_entity_poly.pdbx_strand_id
1 'polypeptide(L)'
;ISEMGANQNMSDFERLPKELVREIIERAPESIFNLRLTSRVLKSLVDDYASSLKVKIHVVDHLCITSFENQSENNIQIVAHVPKSHADLFELRIMLKFRSLPFDANSRIVRSFGRLPDHPNLYRLTNSLFDDGTLSLIDCIGPLIRRVSLYDYMGNKFKEITKKLEGFEFRKMAVTLISVSNNTNHHHNGNHPGSNTDNDVDTLMETVKAHNLDHVSLSVDRISKNVQAKILIELSKLVHSIFHTFSEVSFCPYGLVPGSDSRDDRPELIMDIFSSGTFNTLVVDNRSNPPFLSTNGANILKQHLPILGKKIWFESTCDISTGCRKETINGHVVEVFMSDGKRLSLKVKHSSRMTESHEYF
;
A
#
# COMPACT_ATOMS: atom_id res chain seq x y z
N ILE A 1 -7.67 -4.98 60.17
CA ILE A 1 -6.31 -5.57 60.10
C ILE A 1 -6.43 -6.88 59.33
N SER A 2 -6.39 -6.82 57.99
CA SER A 2 -6.37 -8.01 57.13
C SER A 2 -6.15 -7.69 55.64
N GLU A 3 -5.49 -6.56 55.30
CA GLU A 3 -5.00 -6.29 53.93
C GLU A 3 -3.47 -6.44 53.82
N MET A 4 -2.74 -6.61 54.92
CA MET A 4 -1.28 -6.72 54.90
C MET A 4 -0.73 -8.12 54.58
N GLY A 5 -1.59 -9.13 54.41
CA GLY A 5 -1.18 -10.53 54.20
C GLY A 5 -1.04 -10.98 52.74
N ALA A 6 -1.56 -10.23 51.77
CA ALA A 6 -1.60 -10.69 50.37
C ALA A 6 -0.32 -10.39 49.55
N ASN A 7 0.52 -9.45 50.01
CA ASN A 7 1.68 -8.97 49.24
C ASN A 7 2.99 -9.75 49.47
N GLN A 8 3.01 -10.74 50.38
CA GLN A 8 4.25 -11.44 50.73
C GLN A 8 4.67 -12.53 49.72
N ASN A 9 3.82 -12.89 48.74
CA ASN A 9 4.11 -13.95 47.75
C ASN A 9 4.17 -13.47 46.29
N MET A 10 4.09 -12.17 46.03
CA MET A 10 4.23 -11.65 44.66
C MET A 10 5.71 -11.55 44.27
N SER A 11 6.04 -12.03 43.08
CA SER A 11 7.38 -11.84 42.51
C SER A 11 7.66 -10.36 42.26
N ASP A 12 8.94 -9.96 42.26
CA ASP A 12 9.31 -8.56 42.01
C ASP A 12 8.82 -8.04 40.65
N PHE A 13 8.68 -8.95 39.67
CA PHE A 13 8.15 -8.61 38.36
C PHE A 13 6.65 -8.27 38.39
N GLU A 14 5.86 -8.92 39.25
CA GLU A 14 4.44 -8.61 39.42
C GLU A 14 4.19 -7.33 40.22
N ARG A 15 5.23 -6.81 40.90
CA ARG A 15 5.19 -5.53 41.61
C ARG A 15 5.51 -4.34 40.69
N LEU A 16 5.91 -4.59 39.45
CA LEU A 16 6.18 -3.52 38.50
C LEU A 16 4.90 -2.69 38.22
N PRO A 17 5.03 -1.36 38.14
CA PRO A 17 3.97 -0.50 37.59
C PRO A 17 3.52 -1.01 36.22
N LYS A 18 2.20 -0.88 35.96
CA LYS A 18 1.58 -1.39 34.73
C LYS A 18 2.25 -0.80 33.48
N GLU A 19 2.69 0.45 33.57
CA GLU A 19 3.36 1.21 32.52
C GLU A 19 4.69 0.55 32.11
N LEU A 20 5.49 0.09 33.07
CA LEU A 20 6.76 -0.59 32.78
C LEU A 20 6.53 -1.96 32.16
N VAL A 21 5.51 -2.69 32.60
CA VAL A 21 5.12 -3.96 31.96
C VAL A 21 4.73 -3.75 30.50
N ARG A 22 4.01 -2.66 30.18
CA ARG A 22 3.67 -2.31 28.79
C ARG A 22 4.91 -2.03 27.96
N GLU A 23 5.85 -1.24 28.47
CA GLU A 23 7.12 -0.99 27.76
C GLU A 23 7.90 -2.28 27.49
N ILE A 24 7.88 -3.25 28.41
CA ILE A 24 8.51 -4.55 28.21
C ILE A 24 7.83 -5.30 27.06
N ILE A 25 6.49 -5.30 27.01
CA ILE A 25 5.75 -5.94 25.91
C ILE A 25 6.03 -5.24 24.58
N GLU A 26 6.13 -3.90 24.56
CA GLU A 26 6.46 -3.13 23.34
C GLU A 26 7.87 -3.45 22.83
N ARG A 27 8.83 -3.70 23.73
CA ARG A 27 10.22 -4.04 23.36
C ARG A 27 10.40 -5.50 22.94
N ALA A 28 9.57 -6.41 23.43
CA ALA A 28 9.65 -7.85 23.14
C ALA A 28 8.25 -8.49 22.88
N PRO A 29 7.53 -8.03 21.83
CA PRO A 29 6.18 -8.52 21.52
C PRO A 29 6.14 -10.03 21.21
N GLU A 30 7.22 -10.62 20.73
CA GLU A 30 7.37 -12.06 20.49
C GLU A 30 7.40 -12.90 21.78
N SER A 31 7.59 -12.28 22.95
CA SER A 31 7.58 -12.98 24.24
C SER A 31 6.20 -12.95 24.91
N ILE A 32 5.18 -12.38 24.26
CA ILE A 32 3.90 -12.07 24.90
C ILE A 32 3.17 -13.32 25.43
N PHE A 33 3.23 -14.45 24.72
CA PHE A 33 2.63 -15.69 25.21
C PHE A 33 3.37 -16.27 26.42
N ASN A 34 4.70 -16.16 26.45
CA ASN A 34 5.50 -16.58 27.60
C ASN A 34 5.16 -15.72 28.83
N LEU A 35 5.14 -14.39 28.67
CA LEU A 35 4.73 -13.46 29.73
C LEU A 35 3.33 -13.79 30.26
N ARG A 36 2.40 -14.11 29.36
CA ARG A 36 1.03 -14.49 29.69
C ARG A 36 0.93 -15.80 30.49
N LEU A 37 1.84 -16.73 30.29
CA LEU A 37 1.87 -18.03 30.99
C LEU A 37 2.58 -17.97 32.34
N THR A 38 3.38 -16.93 32.60
CA THR A 38 4.19 -16.79 33.82
C THR A 38 3.34 -16.67 35.10
N SER A 39 2.29 -15.83 35.10
CA SER A 39 1.44 -15.65 36.29
C SER A 39 0.05 -15.12 35.95
N ARG A 40 -0.88 -15.21 36.91
CA ARG A 40 -2.25 -14.66 36.74
C ARG A 40 -2.26 -13.14 36.59
N VAL A 41 -1.38 -12.46 37.30
CA VAL A 41 -1.26 -10.99 37.24
C VAL A 41 -0.75 -10.58 35.87
N LEU A 42 0.34 -11.21 35.39
CA LEU A 42 0.89 -10.93 34.07
C LEU A 42 -0.07 -11.28 32.95
N LYS A 43 -0.78 -12.40 33.05
CA LYS A 43 -1.85 -12.74 32.12
C LYS A 43 -2.87 -11.60 32.00
N SER A 44 -3.34 -11.06 33.12
CA SER A 44 -4.30 -9.94 33.12
C SER A 44 -3.71 -8.70 32.46
N LEU A 45 -2.47 -8.33 32.78
CA LEU A 45 -1.81 -7.15 32.21
C LEU A 45 -1.56 -7.29 30.71
N VAL A 46 -1.16 -8.49 30.27
CA VAL A 46 -0.95 -8.82 28.86
C VAL A 46 -2.28 -8.81 28.10
N ASP A 47 -3.33 -9.43 28.65
CA ASP A 47 -4.67 -9.45 28.02
C ASP A 47 -5.26 -8.03 27.95
N ASP A 48 -5.07 -7.22 29.00
CA ASP A 48 -5.45 -5.79 29.04
C ASP A 48 -4.68 -4.97 28.00
N TYR A 49 -3.37 -5.19 27.87
CA TYR A 49 -2.52 -4.50 26.89
C TYR A 49 -2.90 -4.88 25.46
N ALA A 50 -3.02 -6.17 25.17
CA ALA A 50 -3.38 -6.66 23.85
C ALA A 50 -4.76 -6.14 23.42
N SER A 51 -5.73 -6.08 24.35
CA SER A 51 -7.07 -5.57 24.08
C SER A 51 -7.18 -4.05 23.99
N SER A 52 -6.11 -3.31 24.34
CA SER A 52 -6.13 -1.85 24.37
C SER A 52 -5.86 -1.21 23.01
N LEU A 53 -6.86 -0.50 22.48
CA LEU A 53 -6.75 0.34 21.28
C LEU A 53 -5.86 1.58 21.47
N LYS A 54 -5.50 1.93 22.72
CA LYS A 54 -4.71 3.14 23.01
C LYS A 54 -3.23 2.97 22.66
N VAL A 55 -2.79 1.74 22.41
CA VAL A 55 -1.38 1.45 22.13
C VAL A 55 -1.09 1.71 20.65
N LYS A 56 -0.25 2.72 20.40
CA LYS A 56 0.22 3.14 19.08
C LYS A 56 1.37 2.26 18.58
N ILE A 57 1.16 0.94 18.53
CA ILE A 57 2.14 -0.02 18.01
C ILE A 57 1.79 -0.44 16.58
N HIS A 58 2.79 -0.50 15.71
CA HIS A 58 2.67 -0.96 14.32
C HIS A 58 2.67 -2.50 14.29
N VAL A 59 1.52 -3.12 14.51
CA VAL A 59 1.41 -4.59 14.45
C VAL A 59 1.38 -5.08 13.01
N VAL A 60 0.72 -4.35 12.11
CA VAL A 60 0.60 -4.73 10.69
C VAL A 60 1.38 -3.74 9.84
N ASP A 61 2.31 -4.27 9.05
CA ASP A 61 3.08 -3.46 8.10
C ASP A 61 2.27 -3.17 6.85
N HIS A 62 1.57 -4.17 6.33
CA HIS A 62 0.84 -4.04 5.08
C HIS A 62 -0.51 -4.74 5.16
N LEU A 63 -1.57 -3.97 4.91
CA LEU A 63 -2.93 -4.47 4.79
C LEU A 63 -3.33 -4.53 3.32
N CYS A 64 -3.47 -5.73 2.77
CA CYS A 64 -4.02 -5.94 1.44
C CYS A 64 -5.51 -6.26 1.56
N ILE A 65 -6.32 -5.60 0.76
CA ILE A 65 -7.75 -5.84 0.67
C ILE A 65 -8.06 -6.08 -0.80
N THR A 66 -8.70 -7.21 -1.10
CA THR A 66 -9.04 -7.64 -2.46
C THR A 66 -10.52 -8.00 -2.53
N SER A 67 -11.22 -7.51 -3.54
CA SER A 67 -12.59 -7.95 -3.85
C SER A 67 -12.57 -8.98 -4.98
N PHE A 68 -13.34 -10.06 -4.84
CA PHE A 68 -13.54 -11.03 -5.93
C PHE A 68 -14.96 -10.94 -6.46
N GLU A 69 -15.13 -10.60 -7.74
CA GLU A 69 -16.46 -10.46 -8.37
C GLU A 69 -17.08 -11.80 -8.79
N ASN A 70 -16.30 -12.89 -8.86
CA ASN A 70 -16.72 -14.14 -9.51
C ASN A 70 -17.68 -15.01 -8.69
N GLN A 71 -18.18 -14.55 -7.55
CA GLN A 71 -19.10 -15.30 -6.71
C GLN A 71 -20.27 -14.39 -6.31
N SER A 72 -21.47 -14.96 -6.24
CA SER A 72 -22.74 -14.29 -5.91
C SER A 72 -22.78 -13.62 -4.52
N GLU A 73 -21.67 -13.62 -3.80
CA GLU A 73 -21.50 -13.02 -2.47
C GLU A 73 -20.31 -12.06 -2.52
N ASN A 74 -20.46 -10.88 -1.91
CA ASN A 74 -19.49 -9.78 -1.86
C ASN A 74 -18.18 -10.17 -1.14
N ASN A 75 -17.43 -11.15 -1.64
CA ASN A 75 -16.29 -11.73 -0.96
C ASN A 75 -15.11 -10.75 -0.96
N ILE A 76 -14.99 -10.02 0.14
CA ILE A 76 -13.79 -9.27 0.50
C ILE A 76 -12.82 -10.22 1.18
N GLN A 77 -11.59 -10.23 0.69
CA GLN A 77 -10.47 -10.90 1.33
C GLN A 77 -9.52 -9.85 1.87
N ILE A 78 -9.19 -9.98 3.15
CA ILE A 78 -8.18 -9.14 3.78
C ILE A 78 -6.97 -10.00 4.09
N VAL A 79 -5.80 -9.52 3.73
CA VAL A 79 -4.52 -10.15 4.04
C VAL A 79 -3.67 -9.15 4.81
N ALA A 80 -3.37 -9.48 6.06
CA ALA A 80 -2.47 -8.69 6.89
C ALA A 80 -1.06 -9.30 6.84
N HIS A 81 -0.08 -8.47 6.51
CA HIS A 81 1.34 -8.80 6.56
C HIS A 81 1.89 -8.32 7.89
N VAL A 82 2.33 -9.27 8.72
CA VAL A 82 2.76 -9.00 10.10
C VAL A 82 4.24 -9.34 10.24
N PRO A 83 5.06 -8.42 10.76
CA PRO A 83 6.45 -8.71 11.11
C PRO A 83 6.55 -9.92 12.03
N LYS A 84 7.60 -10.73 11.87
CA LYS A 84 7.81 -11.91 12.73
C LYS A 84 7.79 -11.56 14.23
N SER A 85 8.40 -10.44 14.60
CA SER A 85 8.44 -9.95 15.98
C SER A 85 7.06 -9.62 16.56
N HIS A 86 6.08 -9.25 15.72
CA HIS A 86 4.75 -8.82 16.17
C HIS A 86 3.67 -9.89 15.99
N ALA A 87 4.02 -11.04 15.41
CA ALA A 87 3.11 -12.13 15.10
C ALA A 87 2.33 -12.63 16.32
N ASP A 88 3.03 -12.89 17.42
CA ASP A 88 2.42 -13.44 18.64
C ASP A 88 1.45 -12.44 19.29
N LEU A 89 1.79 -11.14 19.27
CA LEU A 89 0.88 -10.08 19.72
C LEU A 89 -0.37 -9.99 18.84
N PHE A 90 -0.19 -10.01 17.52
CA PHE A 90 -1.32 -10.00 16.58
C PHE A 90 -2.26 -11.18 16.80
N GLU A 91 -1.70 -12.38 16.95
CA GLU A 91 -2.45 -13.60 17.23
C GLU A 91 -3.18 -13.54 18.56
N LEU A 92 -2.52 -13.03 19.60
CA LEU A 92 -3.17 -12.87 20.89
C LEU A 92 -4.36 -11.89 20.79
N ARG A 93 -4.20 -10.76 20.09
CA ARG A 93 -5.29 -9.78 19.89
C ARG A 93 -6.50 -10.41 19.23
N ILE A 94 -6.24 -11.13 18.14
CA ILE A 94 -7.25 -11.95 17.47
C ILE A 94 -7.86 -12.92 18.49
N MET A 95 -7.07 -13.79 19.13
CA MET A 95 -7.59 -14.79 20.06
C MET A 95 -8.50 -14.20 21.15
N LEU A 96 -8.14 -13.05 21.72
CA LEU A 96 -8.94 -12.37 22.74
C LEU A 96 -10.26 -11.84 22.17
N LYS A 97 -10.25 -11.32 20.95
CA LYS A 97 -11.45 -10.82 20.25
C LYS A 97 -12.35 -11.94 19.73
N PHE A 98 -11.77 -13.08 19.34
CA PHE A 98 -12.48 -14.23 18.81
C PHE A 98 -12.98 -15.20 19.90
N ARG A 99 -12.45 -15.16 21.12
CA ARG A 99 -12.94 -15.98 22.24
C ARG A 99 -14.40 -15.73 22.62
N SER A 100 -14.97 -14.59 22.24
CA SER A 100 -16.40 -14.30 22.39
C SER A 100 -17.26 -14.90 21.28
N LEU A 101 -16.67 -15.44 20.21
CA LEU A 101 -17.37 -16.03 19.08
C LEU A 101 -17.34 -17.57 19.17
N PRO A 102 -18.44 -18.26 18.85
CA PRO A 102 -18.55 -19.73 18.96
C PRO A 102 -17.76 -20.51 17.88
N PHE A 103 -16.74 -19.92 17.24
CA PHE A 103 -16.13 -20.44 16.01
C PHE A 103 -14.64 -20.81 16.16
N ASP A 104 -14.22 -21.85 15.43
CA ASP A 104 -12.83 -22.29 15.34
C ASP A 104 -11.97 -21.26 14.61
N ALA A 105 -11.28 -20.41 15.38
CA ALA A 105 -10.37 -19.39 14.88
C ALA A 105 -9.28 -19.94 13.95
N ASN A 106 -8.93 -21.22 14.06
CA ASN A 106 -7.92 -21.88 13.23
C ASN A 106 -8.38 -22.08 11.78
N SER A 107 -9.70 -22.16 11.53
CA SER A 107 -10.26 -22.32 10.18
C SER A 107 -10.22 -21.03 9.35
N ARG A 108 -10.14 -19.86 10.01
CA ARG A 108 -10.24 -18.54 9.36
C ARG A 108 -8.92 -17.80 9.25
N ILE A 109 -7.88 -18.28 9.94
CA ILE A 109 -6.56 -17.68 9.90
C ILE A 109 -5.63 -18.66 9.20
N VAL A 110 -5.49 -18.46 7.90
CA VAL A 110 -4.47 -19.19 7.14
C VAL A 110 -3.17 -18.43 7.29
N ARG A 111 -2.22 -19.02 8.01
CA ARG A 111 -0.83 -18.59 7.99
C ARG A 111 -0.19 -19.13 6.74
N SER A 112 0.29 -18.25 5.88
CA SER A 112 1.24 -18.65 4.85
C SER A 112 2.55 -17.91 5.06
N PHE A 113 3.64 -18.64 4.83
CA PHE A 113 4.97 -18.05 4.85
C PHE A 113 5.21 -17.37 3.50
N GLY A 114 5.22 -16.04 3.51
CA GLY A 114 5.61 -15.26 2.35
C GLY A 114 7.07 -15.54 1.99
N ARG A 115 7.44 -15.43 0.70
CA ARG A 115 8.84 -15.59 0.24
C ARG A 115 9.76 -14.42 0.63
N LEU A 116 9.29 -13.48 1.46
CA LEU A 116 10.06 -12.29 1.84
C LEU A 116 10.86 -12.56 3.13
N PRO A 117 12.18 -12.33 3.15
CA PRO A 117 13.05 -12.60 4.30
C PRO A 117 12.61 -11.96 5.61
N ASP A 118 12.01 -10.76 5.54
CA ASP A 118 11.70 -9.93 6.71
C ASP A 118 10.20 -9.90 7.09
N HIS A 119 9.32 -10.51 6.28
CA HIS A 119 7.86 -10.51 6.50
C HIS A 119 7.25 -11.91 6.41
N PRO A 120 7.53 -12.81 7.37
CA PRO A 120 7.21 -14.21 7.19
C PRO A 120 5.76 -14.59 7.49
N ASN A 121 4.89 -13.72 8.01
CA ASN A 121 3.53 -14.14 8.35
C ASN A 121 2.46 -13.36 7.59
N LEU A 122 1.78 -14.07 6.69
CA LEU A 122 0.57 -13.61 6.01
C LEU A 122 -0.63 -14.18 6.74
N TYR A 123 -1.54 -13.30 7.19
CA TYR A 123 -2.79 -13.68 7.84
C TYR A 123 -3.94 -13.34 6.91
N ARG A 124 -4.54 -14.37 6.31
CA ARG A 124 -5.77 -14.22 5.52
C ARG A 124 -6.96 -14.20 6.45
N LEU A 125 -7.78 -13.15 6.37
CA LEU A 125 -9.02 -12.93 7.12
C LEU A 125 -10.21 -12.98 6.16
N THR A 126 -11.23 -13.78 6.47
CA THR A 126 -12.39 -13.99 5.59
C THR A 126 -13.52 -12.98 5.83
N ASN A 127 -14.34 -12.78 4.79
CA ASN A 127 -15.37 -11.74 4.68
C ASN A 127 -16.39 -11.67 5.83
N SER A 128 -16.77 -12.81 6.41
CA SER A 128 -17.71 -12.91 7.55
C SER A 128 -17.29 -12.14 8.81
N LEU A 129 -16.08 -11.57 8.84
CA LEU A 129 -15.58 -10.75 9.95
C LEU A 129 -15.98 -9.27 9.82
N PHE A 130 -16.35 -8.79 8.62
CA PHE A 130 -16.51 -7.36 8.31
C PHE A 130 -17.94 -6.90 8.13
N ASP A 131 -18.87 -7.82 7.89
CA ASP A 131 -20.25 -7.49 7.51
C ASP A 131 -21.21 -7.48 8.70
N ASP A 132 -20.85 -8.10 9.81
CA ASP A 132 -21.73 -8.25 10.98
C ASP A 132 -21.51 -7.18 12.07
N GLY A 133 -20.59 -6.23 11.86
CA GLY A 133 -20.27 -5.20 12.86
C GLY A 133 -19.69 -5.75 14.18
N THR A 134 -19.46 -7.06 14.26
CA THR A 134 -19.02 -7.78 15.46
C THR A 134 -17.52 -7.68 15.71
N LEU A 135 -16.72 -7.37 14.69
CA LEU A 135 -15.28 -7.17 14.82
C LEU A 135 -14.81 -5.95 14.03
N SER A 136 -14.38 -4.92 14.75
CA SER A 136 -13.63 -3.84 14.12
C SER A 136 -12.22 -4.32 13.82
N LEU A 137 -11.80 -4.26 12.56
CA LEU A 137 -10.43 -4.61 12.14
C LEU A 137 -9.37 -3.87 12.96
N ILE A 138 -9.69 -2.63 13.34
CA ILE A 138 -8.82 -1.76 14.14
C ILE A 138 -8.51 -2.36 15.51
N ASP A 139 -9.41 -3.19 16.06
CA ASP A 139 -9.25 -3.82 17.36
C ASP A 139 -8.18 -4.90 17.35
N CYS A 140 -7.95 -5.53 16.19
CA CYS A 140 -6.95 -6.58 16.04
C CYS A 140 -5.64 -6.00 15.52
N ILE A 141 -5.73 -5.13 14.51
CA ILE A 141 -4.58 -4.55 13.80
C ILE A 141 -3.95 -3.41 14.61
N GLY A 142 -4.77 -2.67 15.37
CA GLY A 142 -4.39 -1.37 15.90
C GLY A 142 -4.64 -0.24 14.90
N PRO A 143 -4.53 1.03 15.33
CA PRO A 143 -4.81 2.17 14.47
C PRO A 143 -3.70 2.45 13.46
N LEU A 144 -2.47 1.99 13.68
CA LEU A 144 -1.33 2.33 12.84
C LEU A 144 -1.05 1.22 11.82
N ILE A 145 -1.10 1.56 10.54
CA ILE A 145 -0.72 0.67 9.44
C ILE A 145 0.33 1.39 8.60
N ARG A 146 1.41 0.68 8.23
CA ARG A 146 2.45 1.31 7.40
C ARG A 146 2.01 1.50 5.95
N ARG A 147 1.24 0.55 5.38
CA ARG A 147 0.70 0.61 4.02
C ARG A 147 -0.66 -0.10 3.90
N VAL A 148 -1.54 0.46 3.08
CA VAL A 148 -2.78 -0.20 2.63
C VAL A 148 -2.73 -0.45 1.12
N SER A 149 -3.22 -1.59 0.65
CA SER A 149 -3.41 -1.87 -0.78
C SER A 149 -4.83 -2.33 -1.05
N LEU A 150 -5.47 -1.70 -2.04
CA LEU A 150 -6.82 -1.98 -2.49
C LEU A 150 -6.75 -2.51 -3.93
N TYR A 151 -7.10 -3.78 -4.11
CA TYR A 151 -7.12 -4.46 -5.39
C TYR A 151 -8.55 -4.78 -5.80
N ASP A 152 -8.88 -4.52 -7.07
CA ASP A 152 -10.18 -4.87 -7.68
C ASP A 152 -11.39 -4.22 -6.98
N TYR A 153 -11.23 -2.99 -6.46
CA TYR A 153 -12.33 -2.20 -5.88
C TYR A 153 -12.76 -1.09 -6.83
N MET A 154 -14.02 -1.14 -7.28
CA MET A 154 -14.63 -0.09 -8.12
C MET A 154 -15.97 0.38 -7.55
N GLY A 155 -16.36 1.59 -7.92
CA GLY A 155 -17.66 2.17 -7.58
C GLY A 155 -17.94 2.21 -6.09
N ASN A 156 -19.16 1.82 -5.72
CA ASN A 156 -19.63 1.87 -4.33
C ASN A 156 -18.76 1.03 -3.37
N LYS A 157 -18.20 -0.09 -3.83
CA LYS A 157 -17.33 -0.93 -2.99
C LYS A 157 -16.05 -0.21 -2.61
N PHE A 158 -15.48 0.58 -3.52
CA PHE A 158 -14.30 1.39 -3.23
C PHE A 158 -14.61 2.44 -2.14
N LYS A 159 -15.75 3.12 -2.26
CA LYS A 159 -16.22 4.07 -1.24
C LYS A 159 -16.53 3.42 0.11
N GLU A 160 -17.14 2.24 0.11
CA GLU A 160 -17.44 1.50 1.33
C GLU A 160 -16.17 1.06 2.05
N ILE A 161 -15.16 0.56 1.31
CA ILE A 161 -13.92 0.10 1.94
C ILE A 161 -13.08 1.27 2.45
N THR A 162 -13.00 2.40 1.72
CA THR A 162 -12.28 3.58 2.22
C THR A 162 -12.93 4.14 3.47
N LYS A 163 -14.26 4.10 3.58
CA LYS A 163 -14.97 4.41 4.83
C LYS A 163 -14.63 3.43 5.96
N LYS A 164 -14.53 2.13 5.68
CA LYS A 164 -14.09 1.12 6.68
C LYS A 164 -12.63 1.31 7.12
N LEU A 165 -11.84 2.10 6.39
CA LEU A 165 -10.47 2.49 6.77
C LEU A 165 -10.44 3.76 7.64
N GLU A 166 -11.57 4.43 7.88
CA GLU A 166 -11.64 5.53 8.84
C GLU A 166 -11.17 5.07 10.23
N GLY A 167 -10.32 5.88 10.87
CA GLY A 167 -9.71 5.56 12.16
C GLY A 167 -8.34 4.91 12.07
N PHE A 168 -7.94 4.41 10.89
CA PHE A 168 -6.55 4.01 10.66
C PHE A 168 -5.67 5.19 10.24
N GLU A 169 -4.48 5.27 10.82
CA GLU A 169 -3.40 6.16 10.41
C GLU A 169 -2.42 5.37 9.52
N PHE A 170 -2.34 5.76 8.25
CA PHE A 170 -1.38 5.26 7.28
C PHE A 170 -1.04 6.35 6.28
N ARG A 171 0.15 6.27 5.68
CA ARG A 171 0.63 7.31 4.75
C ARG A 171 0.96 6.80 3.35
N LYS A 172 0.81 5.50 3.13
CA LYS A 172 1.07 4.85 1.85
C LYS A 172 -0.16 4.04 1.45
N MET A 173 -0.64 4.27 0.23
CA MET A 173 -1.73 3.49 -0.33
C MET A 173 -1.34 2.95 -1.71
N ALA A 174 -1.73 1.73 -2.03
CA ALA A 174 -1.77 1.24 -3.40
C ALA A 174 -3.22 1.02 -3.84
N VAL A 175 -3.58 1.45 -5.04
CA VAL A 175 -4.93 1.29 -5.60
C VAL A 175 -4.81 0.85 -7.05
N THR A 176 -5.67 -0.10 -7.44
CA THR A 176 -5.90 -0.43 -8.85
C THR A 176 -7.22 0.20 -9.28
N LEU A 177 -7.19 1.08 -10.29
CA LEU A 177 -8.37 1.66 -10.93
C LEU A 177 -8.58 1.01 -12.30
N ILE A 178 -9.77 0.46 -12.54
CA ILE A 178 -10.13 -0.23 -13.78
C ILE A 178 -11.31 0.53 -14.37
N SER A 179 -11.14 1.09 -15.56
CA SER A 179 -12.28 1.70 -16.25
C SER A 179 -13.23 0.61 -16.73
N VAL A 180 -14.48 0.65 -16.27
CA VAL A 180 -15.57 -0.06 -16.94
C VAL A 180 -16.08 0.88 -18.03
N SER A 181 -15.43 0.90 -19.20
CA SER A 181 -15.93 1.72 -20.31
C SER A 181 -17.32 1.22 -20.71
N ASN A 182 -18.31 2.11 -20.71
CA ASN A 182 -19.70 1.85 -21.12
C ASN A 182 -19.87 1.57 -22.64
N ASN A 183 -18.86 1.05 -23.33
CA ASN A 183 -19.01 0.64 -24.72
C ASN A 183 -19.75 -0.71 -24.79
N THR A 184 -21.07 -0.58 -24.68
CA THR A 184 -22.06 -1.27 -25.49
C THR A 184 -21.46 -1.70 -26.83
N ASN A 185 -21.32 -3.02 -27.04
CA ASN A 185 -21.51 -3.74 -28.33
C ASN A 185 -20.87 -5.14 -28.36
N HIS A 186 -20.24 -5.63 -27.30
CA HIS A 186 -19.95 -7.06 -27.19
C HIS A 186 -20.99 -7.77 -26.33
N HIS A 187 -21.80 -8.59 -27.00
CA HIS A 187 -22.93 -9.41 -26.53
C HIS A 187 -22.60 -10.47 -25.46
N HIS A 188 -21.64 -10.24 -24.56
CA HIS A 188 -21.47 -11.10 -23.39
C HIS A 188 -22.22 -10.53 -22.19
N ASN A 189 -23.35 -11.18 -21.89
CA ASN A 189 -24.30 -10.98 -20.80
C ASN A 189 -23.65 -11.00 -19.40
N GLY A 190 -22.87 -9.98 -19.06
CA GLY A 190 -22.53 -9.64 -17.68
C GLY A 190 -23.12 -8.27 -17.38
N ASN A 191 -24.20 -8.23 -16.61
CA ASN A 191 -24.73 -6.98 -16.03
C ASN A 191 -23.69 -6.43 -15.04
N HIS A 192 -22.67 -5.72 -15.52
CA HIS A 192 -21.80 -4.96 -14.65
C HIS A 192 -22.54 -3.67 -14.25
N PRO A 193 -22.80 -3.43 -12.96
CA PRO A 193 -23.29 -2.14 -12.50
C PRO A 193 -22.24 -1.09 -12.88
N GLY A 194 -22.61 -0.15 -13.75
CA GLY A 194 -21.67 0.82 -14.32
C GLY A 194 -20.96 1.62 -13.23
N SER A 195 -19.66 1.35 -13.04
CA SER A 195 -18.82 2.25 -12.25
C SER A 195 -18.59 3.52 -13.08
N ASN A 196 -18.91 4.67 -12.50
CA ASN A 196 -18.52 5.94 -13.08
C ASN A 196 -17.07 6.21 -12.66
N THR A 197 -16.12 6.06 -13.60
CA THR A 197 -14.68 6.27 -13.34
C THR A 197 -14.39 7.60 -12.65
N ASP A 198 -15.17 8.66 -12.93
CA ASP A 198 -15.01 9.96 -12.29
C ASP A 198 -15.27 9.89 -10.77
N ASN A 199 -16.27 9.12 -10.34
CA ASN A 199 -16.59 8.96 -8.92
C ASN A 199 -15.50 8.18 -8.17
N ASP A 200 -14.83 7.24 -8.82
CA ASP A 200 -13.73 6.47 -8.21
C ASP A 200 -12.47 7.34 -8.06
N VAL A 201 -12.19 8.21 -9.05
CA VAL A 201 -11.13 9.21 -8.96
C VAL A 201 -11.41 10.21 -7.83
N ASP A 202 -12.63 10.74 -7.75
CA ASP A 202 -13.02 11.67 -6.69
C ASP A 202 -12.89 11.01 -5.30
N THR A 203 -13.36 9.78 -5.16
CA THR A 203 -13.22 8.98 -3.92
C THR A 203 -11.75 8.77 -3.55
N LEU A 204 -10.87 8.52 -4.54
CA LEU A 204 -9.43 8.40 -4.30
C LEU A 204 -8.85 9.72 -3.79
N MET A 205 -9.19 10.85 -4.42
CA MET A 205 -8.69 12.17 -4.00
C MET A 205 -9.18 12.55 -2.60
N GLU A 206 -10.43 12.25 -2.27
CA GLU A 206 -10.98 12.44 -0.92
C GLU A 206 -10.22 11.58 0.11
N THR A 207 -9.97 10.32 -0.22
CA THR A 207 -9.23 9.39 0.65
C THR A 207 -7.80 9.84 0.88
N VAL A 208 -7.12 10.30 -0.18
CA VAL A 208 -5.75 10.86 -0.10
C VAL A 208 -5.69 12.03 0.87
N LYS A 209 -6.67 12.94 0.81
CA LYS A 209 -6.76 14.10 1.71
C LYS A 209 -7.11 13.69 3.14
N ALA A 210 -8.10 12.81 3.31
CA ALA A 210 -8.59 12.39 4.62
C ALA A 210 -7.50 11.71 5.46
N HIS A 211 -6.65 10.89 4.83
CA HIS A 211 -5.55 10.19 5.49
C HIS A 211 -4.20 10.93 5.39
N ASN A 212 -4.15 12.09 4.72
CA ASN A 212 -2.93 12.86 4.46
C ASN A 212 -1.80 11.95 3.92
N LEU A 213 -2.10 11.24 2.82
CA LEU A 213 -1.17 10.27 2.24
C LEU A 213 0.08 10.95 1.70
N ASP A 214 1.24 10.39 2.00
CA ASP A 214 2.53 10.85 1.45
C ASP A 214 2.86 10.15 0.12
N HIS A 215 2.33 8.94 -0.09
CA HIS A 215 2.63 8.11 -1.25
C HIS A 215 1.40 7.36 -1.77
N VAL A 216 1.25 7.34 -3.10
CA VAL A 216 0.23 6.55 -3.81
C VAL A 216 0.88 5.68 -4.89
N SER A 217 0.70 4.37 -4.79
CA SER A 217 0.96 3.42 -5.88
C SER A 217 -0.32 3.21 -6.68
N LEU A 218 -0.35 3.66 -7.92
CA LEU A 218 -1.53 3.65 -8.77
C LEU A 218 -1.34 2.69 -9.94
N SER A 219 -2.12 1.62 -9.97
CA SER A 219 -2.31 0.78 -11.15
C SER A 219 -3.54 1.26 -11.90
N VAL A 220 -3.42 1.50 -13.20
CA VAL A 220 -4.57 1.90 -14.03
C VAL A 220 -4.74 0.93 -15.18
N ASP A 221 -5.99 0.48 -15.37
CA ASP A 221 -6.39 -0.35 -16.49
C ASP A 221 -7.55 0.29 -17.27
N ARG A 222 -7.49 0.25 -18.60
CA ARG A 222 -8.55 0.71 -19.53
C ARG A 222 -8.99 2.18 -19.42
N ILE A 223 -8.28 3.04 -18.68
CA ILE A 223 -8.58 4.48 -18.61
C ILE A 223 -7.92 5.22 -19.78
N SER A 224 -8.59 6.23 -20.36
CA SER A 224 -8.01 7.06 -21.42
C SER A 224 -6.78 7.86 -20.93
N LYS A 225 -5.81 8.10 -21.82
CA LYS A 225 -4.57 8.82 -21.48
C LYS A 225 -4.80 10.20 -20.86
N ASN A 226 -5.81 10.93 -21.34
CA ASN A 226 -6.15 12.26 -20.82
C ASN A 226 -6.64 12.21 -19.37
N VAL A 227 -7.45 11.20 -19.03
CA VAL A 227 -7.92 11.01 -17.64
C VAL A 227 -6.76 10.59 -16.74
N GLN A 228 -5.86 9.71 -17.20
CA GLN A 228 -4.66 9.35 -16.46
C GLN A 228 -3.76 10.55 -16.17
N ALA A 229 -3.51 11.40 -17.17
CA ALA A 229 -2.74 12.63 -16.99
C ALA A 229 -3.38 13.56 -15.96
N LYS A 230 -4.71 13.72 -16.00
CA LYS A 230 -5.46 14.50 -15.00
C LYS A 230 -5.29 13.92 -13.59
N ILE A 231 -5.41 12.60 -13.42
CA ILE A 231 -5.22 11.93 -12.13
C ILE A 231 -3.81 12.19 -11.60
N LEU A 232 -2.78 12.04 -12.43
CA LEU A 232 -1.38 12.26 -12.03
C LEU A 232 -1.13 13.70 -11.58
N ILE A 233 -1.64 14.70 -12.32
CA ILE A 233 -1.55 16.12 -11.94
C ILE A 233 -2.25 16.39 -10.61
N GLU A 234 -3.47 15.89 -10.42
CA GLU A 234 -4.20 16.14 -9.18
C GLU A 234 -3.54 15.44 -7.99
N LEU A 235 -3.09 14.19 -8.15
CA LEU A 235 -2.35 13.49 -7.10
C LEU A 235 -1.03 14.20 -6.77
N SER A 236 -0.29 14.72 -7.77
CA SER A 236 0.99 15.38 -7.51
C SER A 236 0.86 16.65 -6.68
N LYS A 237 -0.33 17.25 -6.61
CA LYS A 237 -0.61 18.38 -5.71
C LYS A 237 -0.84 17.93 -4.26
N LEU A 238 -1.21 16.67 -4.04
CA LEU A 238 -1.66 16.14 -2.76
C LEU A 238 -0.61 15.26 -2.07
N VAL A 239 0.25 14.59 -2.84
CA VAL A 239 1.23 13.62 -2.31
C VAL A 239 2.66 13.98 -2.70
N HIS A 240 3.64 13.38 -2.02
CA HIS A 240 5.06 13.58 -2.31
C HIS A 240 5.58 12.61 -3.37
N SER A 241 4.94 11.44 -3.47
CA SER A 241 5.40 10.33 -4.29
C SER A 241 4.27 9.58 -4.96
N ILE A 242 4.41 9.34 -6.26
CA ILE A 242 3.53 8.47 -7.04
C ILE A 242 4.36 7.35 -7.66
N PHE A 243 3.88 6.12 -7.52
CA PHE A 243 4.33 4.99 -8.33
C PHE A 243 3.20 4.56 -9.24
N HIS A 244 3.33 4.81 -10.54
CA HIS A 244 2.36 4.41 -11.53
C HIS A 244 2.77 3.09 -12.20
N THR A 245 1.84 2.14 -12.27
CA THR A 245 2.01 0.86 -12.97
C THR A 245 0.90 0.69 -14.01
N PHE A 246 1.24 0.07 -15.14
CA PHE A 246 0.26 -0.30 -16.16
C PHE A 246 0.03 -1.82 -16.14
N SER A 247 -1.22 -2.26 -16.04
CA SER A 247 -1.52 -3.69 -16.08
C SER A 247 -1.35 -4.27 -17.49
N GLU A 248 -0.91 -5.53 -17.56
CA GLU A 248 -0.65 -6.31 -18.79
C GLU A 248 -1.86 -6.50 -19.70
N VAL A 249 -3.07 -6.35 -19.15
CA VAL A 249 -4.30 -6.82 -19.81
C VAL A 249 -4.90 -5.77 -20.74
N SER A 250 -4.39 -4.52 -20.71
CA SER A 250 -4.73 -3.49 -21.70
C SER A 250 -3.88 -3.61 -22.96
N PHE A 251 -3.89 -4.79 -23.59
CA PHE A 251 -3.54 -4.94 -24.99
C PHE A 251 -4.56 -4.14 -25.83
N CYS A 252 -4.31 -2.85 -26.02
CA CYS A 252 -4.86 -2.12 -27.15
C CYS A 252 -4.01 -2.50 -28.37
N PRO A 253 -4.53 -3.26 -29.34
CA PRO A 253 -3.76 -3.66 -30.53
C PRO A 253 -3.41 -2.48 -31.45
N TYR A 254 -3.86 -1.26 -31.12
CA TYR A 254 -3.73 -0.09 -31.98
C TYR A 254 -2.39 0.66 -31.89
N GLY A 255 -1.38 0.09 -31.22
CA GLY A 255 -0.03 0.66 -31.13
C GLY A 255 1.04 -0.01 -32.01
N LEU A 256 0.69 -1.06 -32.76
CA LEU A 256 1.63 -1.80 -33.61
C LEU A 256 1.42 -1.51 -35.10
N VAL A 257 1.17 -0.24 -35.46
CA VAL A 257 1.52 0.25 -36.79
C VAL A 257 2.85 0.99 -36.65
N PRO A 258 3.97 0.42 -37.13
CA PRO A 258 5.22 1.16 -37.25
C PRO A 258 4.96 2.40 -38.12
N GLY A 259 5.11 3.61 -37.56
CA GLY A 259 4.93 4.87 -38.30
C GLY A 259 3.76 5.76 -37.86
N SER A 260 2.95 5.38 -36.86
CA SER A 260 2.05 6.36 -36.23
C SER A 260 2.81 7.17 -35.18
N ASP A 261 3.16 8.42 -35.52
CA ASP A 261 3.78 9.43 -34.64
C ASP A 261 2.94 9.81 -33.40
N SER A 262 1.84 9.12 -33.12
CA SER A 262 0.96 9.41 -31.97
C SER A 262 1.46 8.77 -30.66
N ARG A 263 2.78 8.74 -30.42
CA ARG A 263 3.28 8.49 -29.06
C ARG A 263 2.94 9.72 -28.23
N ASP A 264 2.20 9.49 -27.15
CA ASP A 264 1.78 10.54 -26.23
C ASP A 264 2.83 10.66 -25.13
N ASP A 265 4.10 10.81 -25.51
CA ASP A 265 5.15 11.11 -24.56
C ASP A 265 5.05 12.60 -24.22
N ARG A 266 4.60 12.90 -23.01
CA ARG A 266 4.35 14.27 -22.53
C ARG A 266 5.43 14.68 -21.53
N PRO A 267 6.67 14.95 -21.97
CA PRO A 267 7.73 15.38 -21.05
C PRO A 267 7.36 16.67 -20.31
N GLU A 268 6.65 17.59 -20.99
CA GLU A 268 6.15 18.83 -20.39
C GLU A 268 5.24 18.57 -19.18
N LEU A 269 4.35 17.59 -19.26
CA LEU A 269 3.48 17.18 -18.15
C LEU A 269 4.29 16.73 -16.93
N ILE A 270 5.35 15.94 -17.15
CA ILE A 270 6.23 15.47 -16.08
C ILE A 270 6.98 16.65 -15.47
N MET A 271 7.48 17.57 -16.31
CA MET A 271 8.12 18.80 -15.86
C MET A 271 7.17 19.65 -15.01
N ASP A 272 5.91 19.80 -15.41
CA ASP A 272 4.88 20.52 -14.66
C ASP A 272 4.62 19.86 -13.29
N ILE A 273 4.49 18.53 -13.27
CA ILE A 273 4.31 17.74 -12.05
C ILE A 273 5.43 18.01 -11.05
N PHE A 274 6.70 17.92 -11.47
CA PHE A 274 7.84 18.19 -10.59
C PHE A 274 8.05 19.66 -10.25
N SER A 275 7.61 20.57 -11.12
CA SER A 275 7.69 22.01 -10.85
C SER A 275 6.70 22.42 -9.76
N SER A 276 5.56 21.73 -9.66
CA SER A 276 4.52 22.00 -8.67
C SER A 276 4.88 21.55 -7.24
N GLY A 277 4.53 22.38 -6.26
CA GLY A 277 4.44 22.01 -4.84
C GLY A 277 5.63 21.24 -4.26
N THR A 278 5.30 20.27 -3.40
CA THR A 278 6.24 19.42 -2.64
C THR A 278 6.55 18.08 -3.33
N PHE A 279 5.92 17.81 -4.48
CA PHE A 279 6.10 16.57 -5.22
C PHE A 279 7.55 16.35 -5.63
N ASN A 280 8.07 15.14 -5.39
CA ASN A 280 9.47 14.85 -5.65
C ASN A 280 9.73 13.45 -6.21
N THR A 281 8.71 12.59 -6.37
CA THR A 281 8.93 11.22 -6.85
C THR A 281 7.88 10.75 -7.82
N LEU A 282 8.30 10.43 -9.04
CA LEU A 282 7.45 9.75 -10.02
C LEU A 282 8.21 8.55 -10.58
N VAL A 283 7.70 7.35 -10.27
CA VAL A 283 8.15 6.11 -10.91
C VAL A 283 7.02 5.64 -11.81
N VAL A 284 7.31 5.38 -13.08
CA VAL A 284 6.34 4.88 -14.05
C VAL A 284 6.85 3.55 -14.59
N ASP A 285 6.29 2.46 -14.08
CA ASP A 285 6.60 1.12 -14.55
C ASP A 285 5.61 0.69 -15.63
N ASN A 286 6.14 0.62 -16.84
CA ASN A 286 5.41 0.18 -18.01
C ASN A 286 6.09 -1.03 -18.68
N ARG A 287 6.73 -1.90 -17.89
CA ARG A 287 7.50 -3.07 -18.37
C ARG A 287 6.72 -4.05 -19.23
N SER A 288 5.40 -3.96 -19.24
CA SER A 288 4.55 -4.85 -20.03
C SER A 288 3.99 -4.26 -21.32
N ASN A 289 4.03 -2.94 -21.52
CA ASN A 289 3.50 -2.27 -22.74
C ASN A 289 4.62 -1.55 -23.52
N PRO A 290 4.42 -0.92 -24.69
CA PRO A 290 5.49 -0.15 -25.33
C PRO A 290 6.13 0.90 -24.38
N PRO A 291 7.40 1.28 -24.57
CA PRO A 291 8.07 2.23 -23.68
C PRO A 291 7.25 3.50 -23.47
N PHE A 292 7.22 3.99 -22.22
CA PHE A 292 6.43 5.15 -21.84
C PHE A 292 6.97 6.45 -22.44
N LEU A 293 8.30 6.60 -22.52
CA LEU A 293 8.95 7.77 -23.12
C LEU A 293 9.51 7.45 -24.50
N SER A 294 9.26 8.32 -25.47
CA SER A 294 10.05 8.35 -26.70
C SER A 294 11.50 8.76 -26.39
N THR A 295 12.40 8.52 -27.34
CA THR A 295 13.78 9.01 -27.26
C THR A 295 13.85 10.53 -27.05
N ASN A 296 12.98 11.30 -27.71
CA ASN A 296 12.97 12.76 -27.58
C ASN A 296 12.50 13.19 -26.19
N GLY A 297 11.37 12.66 -25.72
CA GLY A 297 10.84 12.97 -24.38
C GLY A 297 11.83 12.60 -23.27
N ALA A 298 12.49 11.45 -23.39
CA ALA A 298 13.51 11.03 -22.44
C ALA A 298 14.74 11.95 -22.45
N ASN A 299 15.20 12.42 -23.62
CA ASN A 299 16.29 13.40 -23.72
C ASN A 299 15.92 14.76 -23.11
N ILE A 300 14.69 15.24 -23.32
CA ILE A 300 14.18 16.47 -22.71
C ILE A 300 14.23 16.35 -21.18
N LEU A 301 13.64 15.29 -20.62
CA LEU A 301 13.60 15.08 -19.17
C LEU A 301 15.00 14.91 -18.56
N LYS A 302 15.87 14.16 -19.25
CA LYS A 302 17.28 13.99 -18.87
C LYS A 302 18.01 15.32 -18.70
N GLN A 303 17.76 16.29 -19.57
CA GLN A 303 18.41 17.61 -19.53
C GLN A 303 17.76 18.54 -18.50
N HIS A 304 16.44 18.52 -18.36
CA HIS A 304 15.71 19.54 -17.61
C HIS A 304 15.41 19.17 -16.15
N LEU A 305 15.19 17.89 -15.85
CA LEU A 305 14.88 17.46 -14.48
C LEU A 305 16.02 17.79 -13.47
N PRO A 306 17.31 17.54 -13.76
CA PRO A 306 18.40 17.84 -12.83
C PRO A 306 18.58 19.33 -12.52
N ILE A 307 18.13 20.22 -13.40
CA ILE A 307 18.30 21.68 -13.26
C ILE A 307 17.13 22.35 -12.51
N LEU A 308 16.08 21.61 -12.14
CA LEU A 308 14.94 22.14 -11.37
C LEU A 308 15.30 22.57 -9.94
N GLY A 309 16.50 22.24 -9.44
CA GLY A 309 16.94 22.59 -8.09
C GLY A 309 16.22 21.84 -6.96
N LYS A 310 15.44 20.81 -7.30
CA LYS A 310 14.72 19.94 -6.34
C LYS A 310 15.42 18.59 -6.19
N LYS A 311 15.25 17.94 -5.04
CA LYS A 311 15.76 16.57 -4.78
C LYS A 311 14.81 15.52 -5.33
N ILE A 312 14.80 15.36 -6.65
CA ILE A 312 13.82 14.52 -7.34
C ILE A 312 14.28 13.08 -7.54
N TRP A 313 13.30 12.19 -7.72
CA TRP A 313 13.48 10.85 -8.27
C TRP A 313 12.43 10.63 -9.35
N PHE A 314 12.90 10.56 -10.59
CA PHE A 314 12.12 10.16 -11.74
C PHE A 314 12.67 8.85 -12.32
N GLU A 315 11.78 7.93 -12.67
CA GLU A 315 12.16 6.68 -13.34
C GLU A 315 11.04 6.21 -14.27
N SER A 316 11.38 5.86 -15.51
CA SER A 316 10.41 5.32 -16.46
C SER A 316 11.07 4.55 -17.61
N THR A 317 10.35 3.59 -18.20
CA THR A 317 10.76 2.91 -19.45
C THR A 317 10.86 3.91 -20.62
N CYS A 318 11.86 3.75 -21.48
CA CYS A 318 12.09 4.64 -22.63
C CYS A 318 12.64 3.90 -23.86
N ASP A 319 12.47 4.49 -25.05
CA ASP A 319 12.97 3.95 -26.32
C ASP A 319 14.45 4.26 -26.66
N ILE A 320 15.21 4.90 -25.75
CA ILE A 320 16.52 5.50 -26.09
C ILE A 320 17.46 4.49 -26.77
N SER A 321 17.92 4.81 -27.99
CA SER A 321 18.85 3.96 -28.76
C SER A 321 20.33 4.35 -28.62
N THR A 322 20.66 5.44 -27.92
CA THR A 322 22.01 6.03 -27.97
C THR A 322 22.66 6.21 -26.60
N GLY A 323 23.76 5.48 -26.39
CA GLY A 323 24.81 5.79 -25.42
C GLY A 323 24.42 5.66 -23.94
N CYS A 324 24.45 4.43 -23.43
CA CYS A 324 24.41 4.11 -22.01
C CYS A 324 25.60 4.75 -21.28
N ARG A 325 25.41 5.95 -20.71
CA ARG A 325 26.38 6.58 -19.81
C ARG A 325 25.65 7.10 -18.60
N LYS A 326 26.05 6.57 -17.44
CA LYS A 326 25.74 7.15 -16.13
C LYS A 326 26.52 8.45 -16.01
N GLU A 327 25.82 9.53 -15.74
CA GLU A 327 26.43 10.83 -15.49
C GLU A 327 25.83 11.48 -14.25
N THR A 328 26.49 12.52 -13.74
CA THR A 328 26.01 13.28 -12.59
C THR A 328 25.87 14.75 -12.96
N ILE A 329 24.66 15.28 -12.86
CA ILE A 329 24.31 16.66 -13.22
C ILE A 329 23.61 17.29 -12.00
N ASN A 330 24.14 18.38 -11.45
CA ASN A 330 23.56 19.08 -10.29
C ASN A 330 23.16 18.15 -9.12
N GLY A 331 24.05 17.22 -8.76
CA GLY A 331 23.80 16.26 -7.68
C GLY A 331 22.80 15.14 -8.02
N HIS A 332 22.30 15.07 -9.26
CA HIS A 332 21.45 14.00 -9.76
C HIS A 332 22.27 13.00 -10.57
N VAL A 333 22.11 11.72 -10.24
CA VAL A 333 22.56 10.62 -11.08
C VAL A 333 21.54 10.47 -12.21
N VAL A 334 22.00 10.66 -13.44
CA VAL A 334 21.21 10.41 -14.64
C VAL A 334 21.76 9.18 -15.34
N GLU A 335 20.94 8.15 -15.46
CA GLU A 335 21.33 6.89 -16.07
C GLU A 335 20.22 6.33 -16.95
N VAL A 336 20.62 5.76 -18.08
CA VAL A 336 19.76 4.89 -18.88
C VAL A 336 20.29 3.48 -18.67
N PHE A 337 19.45 2.56 -18.22
CA PHE A 337 19.86 1.20 -17.87
C PHE A 337 18.87 0.19 -18.42
N MET A 338 19.34 -1.04 -18.65
CA MET A 338 18.45 -2.16 -18.99
C MET A 338 17.71 -2.60 -17.72
N SER A 339 16.46 -2.21 -17.59
CA SER A 339 15.52 -2.85 -16.66
C SER A 339 15.21 -4.25 -17.19
N ASP A 340 15.10 -5.25 -16.30
CA ASP A 340 14.71 -6.65 -16.58
C ASP A 340 15.47 -7.41 -17.69
N GLY A 341 16.57 -6.84 -18.22
CA GLY A 341 17.35 -7.41 -19.31
C GLY A 341 16.71 -7.26 -20.69
N LYS A 342 15.52 -6.67 -20.82
CA LYS A 342 14.84 -6.49 -22.12
C LYS A 342 14.59 -5.03 -22.49
N ARG A 343 14.48 -4.12 -21.51
CA ARG A 343 13.99 -2.76 -21.77
C ARG A 343 14.86 -1.70 -21.16
N LEU A 344 14.98 -0.58 -21.86
CA LEU A 344 15.70 0.57 -21.35
C LEU A 344 14.78 1.41 -20.46
N SER A 345 15.33 1.87 -19.35
CA SER A 345 14.69 2.81 -18.44
C SER A 345 15.59 4.01 -18.23
N LEU A 346 15.00 5.21 -18.29
CA LEU A 346 15.63 6.45 -17.85
C LEU A 346 15.39 6.60 -16.35
N LYS A 347 16.45 6.91 -15.61
CA LYS A 347 16.39 7.30 -14.20
C LYS A 347 17.16 8.58 -13.98
N VAL A 348 16.47 9.53 -13.35
CA VAL A 348 17.02 10.80 -12.87
C VAL A 348 16.78 10.84 -11.37
N LYS A 349 17.83 10.64 -10.59
CA LYS A 349 17.69 10.47 -9.14
C LYS A 349 18.72 11.29 -8.38
N HIS A 350 18.27 12.13 -7.47
CA HIS A 350 19.16 12.92 -6.61
C HIS A 350 20.02 11.99 -5.74
N SER A 351 21.30 12.31 -5.60
CA SER A 351 22.30 11.53 -4.85
C SER A 351 21.87 11.21 -3.41
N SER A 352 21.20 12.14 -2.73
CA SER A 352 20.68 11.93 -1.37
C SER A 352 19.55 10.90 -1.26
N ARG A 353 19.03 10.41 -2.39
CA ARG A 353 17.87 9.52 -2.46
C ARG A 353 18.26 8.12 -2.94
N MET A 354 19.54 7.88 -3.26
CA MET A 354 20.00 6.66 -3.91
C MET A 354 19.73 5.38 -3.12
N THR A 355 19.54 5.47 -1.80
CA THR A 355 19.17 4.34 -0.92
C THR A 355 17.69 4.00 -0.95
N GLU A 356 16.84 4.90 -1.45
CA GLU A 356 15.42 4.62 -1.60
C GLU A 356 15.23 3.59 -2.73
N SER A 357 14.38 2.58 -2.54
CA SER A 357 14.06 1.59 -3.57
C SER A 357 12.56 1.41 -3.70
N HIS A 358 12.11 0.97 -4.88
CA HIS A 358 10.68 0.76 -5.13
C HIS A 358 10.17 -0.63 -4.72
N GLU A 359 11.06 -1.55 -4.38
CA GLU A 359 10.73 -2.92 -3.93
C GLU A 359 9.95 -2.94 -2.60
N TYR A 360 9.88 -1.81 -1.89
CA TYR A 360 9.13 -1.64 -0.65
C TYR A 360 7.87 -0.78 -0.78
N PHE A 361 7.40 -0.48 -2.01
CA PHE A 361 6.25 0.42 -2.24
C PHE A 361 4.97 -0.23 -2.68
#